data_AF-F4T6U1-F1
#
_entry.id   AF-F4T6U1-F1
#
_cell.length_a   1.000
_cell.length_b   1.000
_cell.length_c   1.000
_cell.angle_alpha   90.00
_cell.angle_beta   90.00
_cell.angle_gamma   90.00
#
_symmetry.space_group_name_H-M   'P 1'
#
loop_
_entity.id
_entity.type
_entity.pdbx_description
1 polymer ?
#
loop_
_entity_poly.entity_id
_entity_poly.type
_entity_poly.pdbx_seq_one_letter_code
_entity_poly.pdbx_strand_id
1 'polypeptide(L)'
;MKILNTSGLSFYLEKIIENSLSDLYLISPYIKLCERIKDLIKEKNKNGTQIHVIHGKKEMNTSDLNWLKNLDNVEIRFCPNLHAKCYANENHILISSLNL
;
A
#
# COMPACT_ATOMS: atom_id res chain seq x y z
N MET A 1 -5.25 20.91 -0.71
CA MET A 1 -5.41 19.83 -1.73
C MET A 1 -4.41 20.07 -2.84
N LYS A 2 -3.61 19.07 -3.22
CA LYS A 2 -2.60 19.16 -4.29
C LYS A 2 -2.92 18.12 -5.37
N ILE A 3 -2.91 18.53 -6.63
CA ILE A 3 -3.08 17.63 -7.77
C ILE A 3 -1.70 17.18 -8.24
N LEU A 4 -1.54 15.88 -8.50
CA LEU A 4 -0.26 15.26 -8.81
C LEU A 4 -0.33 14.62 -10.19
N ASN A 5 0.80 14.66 -10.90
CA ASN A 5 1.06 13.79 -12.04
C ASN A 5 1.59 12.43 -11.56
N THR A 6 1.87 11.52 -12.50
CA THR A 6 2.37 10.17 -12.20
C THR A 6 3.64 10.16 -11.36
N SER A 7 4.64 10.99 -11.70
CA SER A 7 5.89 11.06 -10.95
C SER A 7 5.68 11.58 -9.53
N GLY A 8 4.80 12.58 -9.38
CA GLY A 8 4.38 13.08 -8.08
C GLY A 8 3.67 12.00 -7.27
N LEU A 9 2.80 11.22 -7.88
CA LEU A 9 2.11 10.12 -7.22
C LEU A 9 3.10 9.10 -6.63
N SER A 10 4.08 8.64 -7.42
CA SER A 10 5.10 7.70 -6.91
C SER A 10 5.90 8.29 -5.75
N PHE A 11 6.33 9.55 -5.88
CA PHE A 11 7.06 10.24 -4.81
C PHE A 11 6.24 10.34 -3.51
N TYR A 12 4.98 10.75 -3.60
CA TYR A 12 4.14 10.91 -2.42
C TYR A 12 3.69 9.57 -1.83
N LEU A 13 3.53 8.53 -2.65
CA LEU A 13 3.30 7.17 -2.16
C LEU A 13 4.49 6.70 -1.31
N GLU A 14 5.72 6.84 -1.80
CA GLU A 14 6.92 6.51 -1.02
C GLU A 14 6.95 7.30 0.29
N LYS A 15 6.62 8.60 0.26
CA LYS A 15 6.56 9.44 1.46
C LYS A 15 5.47 9.03 2.46
N ILE A 16 4.32 8.57 2.00
CA ILE A 16 3.27 8.06 2.88
C ILE A 16 3.78 6.82 3.61
N ILE A 17 4.40 5.89 2.88
CA ILE A 17 4.94 4.66 3.48
C ILE A 17 6.09 5.01 4.43
N GLU A 18 7.08 5.79 4.00
CA GLU A 18 8.23 6.23 4.80
C GLU A 18 7.84 6.97 6.08
N ASN A 19 6.75 7.73 6.08
CA ASN A 19 6.32 8.52 7.23
C ASN A 19 5.23 7.83 8.06
N SER A 20 4.81 6.61 7.70
CA SER A 20 3.83 5.87 8.51
C SER A 20 4.40 5.55 9.88
N LEU A 21 3.61 5.83 10.93
CA LEU A 21 3.99 5.59 12.32
C LEU A 21 3.18 4.43 12.92
N SER A 22 1.85 4.57 12.96
CA SER A 22 0.96 3.55 13.54
C SER A 22 0.34 2.66 12.48
N ASP A 23 -0.21 3.26 11.43
CA ASP A 23 -1.00 2.55 10.42
C ASP A 23 -0.61 2.98 9.00
N LEU A 24 -0.50 2.00 8.12
CA LEU A 24 -0.36 2.19 6.67
C LEU A 24 -1.50 1.46 5.96
N TYR A 25 -2.26 2.17 5.15
CA TYR A 25 -3.34 1.61 4.34
C TYR A 25 -2.96 1.60 2.85
N LEU A 26 -2.99 0.43 2.24
CA LEU A 26 -2.77 0.20 0.81
C LEU A 26 -4.03 -0.40 0.19
N ILE A 27 -4.82 0.44 -0.46
CA ILE A 27 -6.12 0.06 -1.03
C ILE A 27 -6.04 0.20 -2.54
N SER A 28 -6.07 -0.92 -3.26
CA SER A 28 -6.10 -0.91 -4.73
C SER A 28 -6.68 -2.21 -5.27
N PRO A 29 -7.47 -2.20 -6.36
CA PRO A 29 -8.04 -3.43 -6.93
C PRO A 29 -6.96 -4.42 -7.36
N TYR A 30 -5.84 -3.89 -7.85
CA TYR A 30 -4.65 -4.61 -8.25
C TYR A 30 -3.46 -4.08 -7.46
N ILE A 31 -2.63 -4.97 -6.95
CA ILE A 31 -1.43 -4.65 -6.18
C ILE A 31 -0.26 -5.41 -6.82
N LYS A 32 0.73 -4.65 -7.29
CA LYS A 32 2.01 -5.16 -7.75
C LYS A 32 3.13 -4.34 -7.12
N LEU A 33 3.73 -4.89 -6.07
CA LEU A 33 4.74 -4.16 -5.31
C LEU A 33 6.09 -4.24 -6.02
N CYS A 34 6.68 -3.09 -6.33
CA CYS A 34 8.09 -3.04 -6.74
C CYS A 34 9.01 -3.20 -5.52
N GLU A 35 10.27 -3.59 -5.75
CA GLU A 35 11.24 -3.85 -4.67
C GLU A 35 11.43 -2.65 -3.74
N ARG A 36 11.49 -1.43 -4.29
CA ARG A 36 11.56 -0.18 -3.52
C ARG A 36 10.42 -0.04 -2.50
N ILE A 37 9.19 -0.36 -2.90
CA ILE A 37 8.01 -0.29 -2.02
C ILE A 37 8.04 -1.44 -0.99
N LYS A 38 8.49 -2.64 -1.40
CA LYS A 38 8.67 -3.77 -0.47
C LYS A 38 9.68 -3.46 0.63
N ASP A 39 10.80 -2.84 0.30
CA ASP A 39 11.82 -2.45 1.27
C ASP A 39 11.26 -1.46 2.30
N LEU A 40 10.51 -0.46 1.85
CA LEU A 40 9.85 0.51 2.72
C LEU A 40 8.83 -0.15 3.66
N ILE A 41 7.96 -1.01 3.12
CA ILE A 41 6.97 -1.75 3.90
C ILE A 41 7.67 -2.66 4.93
N LYS A 42 8.77 -3.32 4.55
CA LYS A 42 9.54 -4.18 5.45
C LYS A 42 10.17 -3.39 6.59
N GLU A 43 10.68 -2.20 6.33
CA GLU A 43 11.18 -1.30 7.37
C GLU A 43 10.06 -0.90 8.34
N LYS A 44 8.88 -0.55 7.82
CA LYS A 44 7.72 -0.19 8.66
C LYS A 44 7.18 -1.35 9.48
N ASN A 45 7.12 -2.54 8.89
CA ASN A 45 6.76 -3.74 9.61
C ASN A 45 7.69 -4.00 10.81
N LYS A 46 9.01 -3.83 10.63
CA LYS A 46 10.01 -3.99 11.70
C LYS A 46 9.84 -2.96 12.82
N ASN A 47 9.39 -1.76 12.48
CA ASN A 47 9.14 -0.70 13.46
C ASN A 47 7.79 -0.83 14.17
N GLY A 48 7.02 -1.89 13.90
CA GLY A 48 5.74 -2.15 14.54
C GLY A 48 4.55 -1.42 13.93
N THR A 49 4.71 -0.76 12.77
CA THR A 49 3.59 -0.14 12.05
C THR A 49 2.66 -1.23 11.52
N GLN A 50 1.37 -1.10 11.79
CA GLN A 50 0.34 -1.99 11.26
C GLN A 50 0.06 -1.66 9.79
N ILE A 51 0.13 -2.65 8.92
CA ILE A 51 -0.03 -2.48 7.48
C ILE A 51 -1.32 -3.17 7.05
N HIS A 52 -2.24 -2.40 6.49
CA HIS A 52 -3.56 -2.84 6.03
C HIS A 52 -3.60 -2.86 4.51
N VAL A 53 -3.66 -4.04 3.92
CA VAL A 53 -3.69 -4.24 2.47
C VAL A 53 -5.08 -4.70 2.05
N ILE A 54 -5.78 -3.90 1.25
CA ILE A 54 -7.12 -4.22 0.74
C ILE A 54 -7.07 -4.34 -0.78
N HIS A 55 -7.37 -5.52 -1.30
CA HIS A 55 -7.30 -5.81 -2.73
C HIS A 55 -8.64 -6.29 -3.32
N GLY A 56 -8.83 -6.03 -4.63
CA GLY A 56 -10.11 -6.23 -5.33
C GLY A 56 -10.17 -7.41 -6.28
N LYS A 57 -9.02 -7.85 -6.80
CA LYS A 57 -8.93 -9.01 -7.68
C LYS A 57 -8.45 -10.23 -6.91
N LYS A 58 -9.09 -11.38 -7.17
CA LYS A 58 -8.67 -12.70 -6.64
C LYS A 58 -7.25 -13.08 -7.09
N GLU A 59 -6.81 -12.55 -8.23
CA GLU A 59 -5.52 -12.81 -8.86
C GLU A 59 -4.46 -11.77 -8.46
N MET A 60 -4.33 -11.46 -7.17
CA MET A 60 -3.10 -10.79 -6.74
C MET A 60 -1.94 -11.77 -6.97
N ASN A 61 -0.80 -11.28 -7.45
CA ASN A 61 0.35 -12.12 -7.76
C ASN A 61 0.70 -12.96 -6.52
N THR A 62 0.75 -14.29 -6.68
CA THR A 62 1.02 -15.22 -5.58
C THR A 62 2.34 -14.91 -4.88
N SER A 63 3.33 -14.36 -5.59
CA SER A 63 4.60 -13.93 -5.02
C SER A 63 4.43 -12.77 -4.02
N ASP A 64 3.73 -11.70 -4.42
CA ASP A 64 3.53 -10.53 -3.56
C ASP A 64 2.60 -10.85 -2.39
N LEU A 65 1.60 -11.71 -2.60
CA LEU A 65 0.73 -12.20 -1.52
C LEU A 65 1.52 -12.99 -0.47
N ASN A 66 2.35 -13.94 -0.93
CA ASN A 66 3.17 -14.74 -0.02
C ASN A 66 4.19 -13.88 0.71
N TRP A 67 4.76 -12.89 0.02
CA TRP A 67 5.68 -11.94 0.64
C TRP A 67 4.99 -11.12 1.74
N LEU A 68 3.82 -10.54 1.47
CA LEU A 68 3.05 -9.79 2.48
C LEU A 68 2.63 -10.67 3.66
N LYS A 69 2.26 -11.93 3.43
CA LYS A 69 1.90 -12.89 4.49
C LYS A 69 3.06 -13.30 5.40
N ASN A 70 4.31 -13.10 4.97
CA ASN A 70 5.50 -13.41 5.76
C ASN A 70 5.91 -12.25 6.70
N LEU A 71 5.13 -11.17 6.74
CA LEU A 71 5.37 -10.02 7.60
C LEU A 71 4.42 -10.09 8.81
N ASP A 72 4.95 -9.81 10.00
CA ASP A 72 4.22 -9.99 11.26
C ASP A 72 3.04 -9.02 11.46
N ASN A 73 3.18 -7.78 10.99
CA ASN A 73 2.23 -6.69 11.23
C ASN A 73 1.45 -6.33 9.96
N VAL A 74 1.09 -7.33 9.13
CA VAL A 74 0.33 -7.13 7.90
C VAL A 74 -1.02 -7.82 7.97
N GLU A 75 -2.10 -7.06 7.74
CA GLU A 75 -3.43 -7.57 7.52
C GLU A 75 -3.80 -7.45 6.04
N ILE A 76 -4.18 -8.57 5.41
CA ILE A 76 -4.61 -8.60 4.01
C ILE A 76 -6.10 -8.92 3.96
N ARG A 77 -6.89 -8.03 3.36
CA ARG A 77 -8.34 -8.19 3.15
C ARG A 77 -8.68 -8.19 1.66
N PHE A 78 -9.58 -9.09 1.28
CA PHE A 78 -10.17 -9.11 -0.06
C PHE A 78 -11.53 -8.40 -0.02
N CYS A 79 -11.73 -7.46 -0.94
CA CYS A 79 -12.99 -6.74 -1.10
C CYS A 79 -13.51 -6.93 -2.55
N PRO A 80 -14.59 -7.70 -2.77
CA PRO A 80 -15.13 -7.86 -4.11
C PRO A 80 -15.62 -6.51 -4.66
N ASN A 81 -15.41 -6.29 -5.97
CA ASN A 81 -15.78 -5.04 -6.67
C ASN A 81 -15.07 -3.78 -6.16
N LEU A 82 -13.92 -3.91 -5.47
CA LEU A 82 -13.10 -2.76 -5.14
C LEU A 82 -12.63 -2.07 -6.42
N HIS A 83 -12.89 -0.76 -6.51
CA HIS A 83 -12.40 0.10 -7.59
C HIS A 83 -11.54 1.27 -7.08
N ALA A 84 -11.63 1.61 -5.79
CA ALA A 84 -10.88 2.69 -5.18
C ALA A 84 -9.37 2.42 -5.21
N LYS A 85 -8.58 3.46 -5.51
CA LYS A 85 -7.13 3.46 -5.25
C LYS A 85 -6.81 4.56 -4.26
N CYS A 86 -6.36 4.16 -3.09
CA CYS A 86 -6.09 5.05 -1.99
C CYS A 86 -4.93 4.50 -1.16
N TYR A 87 -4.00 5.38 -0.83
CA TYR A 87 -2.85 5.08 0.01
C TYR A 87 -2.83 6.10 1.13
N ALA A 88 -2.78 5.66 2.37
CA ALA A 88 -2.89 6.56 3.51
C ALA A 88 -2.03 6.10 4.68
N ASN A 89 -1.62 7.06 5.48
CA ASN A 89 -1.13 6.83 6.83
C ASN A 89 -1.94 7.71 7.80
N GLU A 90 -1.51 7.81 9.05
CA GLU A 90 -2.22 8.58 10.07
C GLU A 90 -2.34 10.09 9.77
N ASN A 91 -1.48 10.63 8.90
CA ASN A 91 -1.35 12.07 8.65
C ASN A 91 -1.75 12.47 7.22
N HIS A 92 -1.63 11.58 6.23
CA HIS A 92 -1.77 11.90 4.82
C HIS A 92 -2.57 10.84 4.07
N ILE A 93 -3.31 11.30 3.06
CA ILE A 93 -4.07 10.46 2.14
C ILE A 93 -3.76 10.84 0.69
N LEU A 94 -3.54 9.83 -0.14
CA LEU A 94 -3.33 9.93 -1.58
C LEU A 94 -4.43 9.13 -2.29
N ILE A 95 -5.31 9.85 -2.98
CA ILE A 95 -6.38 9.27 -3.79
C ILE A 95 -5.97 9.37 -5.26
N SER A 96 -6.14 8.28 -6.02
CA SER A 96 -5.69 8.23 -7.40
C SER A 96 -6.59 7.37 -8.31
N SER A 97 -6.40 7.55 -9.62
CA SER A 97 -6.88 6.66 -10.67
C SER A 97 -5.88 5.54 -11.02
N LEU A 98 -4.63 5.63 -10.57
CA LEU A 98 -3.57 4.64 -10.82
C LEU A 98 -3.55 3.53 -9.77
N ASN A 99 -3.42 2.29 -10.23
CA ASN A 99 -3.25 1.11 -9.37
C ASN A 99 -1.82 1.03 -8.81
N LEU A 100 -1.69 0.30 -7.70
CA LEU A 100 -0.43 -0.03 -7.04
C LEU A 100 0.29 -1.17 -7.75
#